data_AF-A0A940XLY2-F1
#
_entry.id   AF-A0A940XLY2-F1
#
_cell.length_a   1.000
_cell.length_b   1.000
_cell.length_c   1.000
_cell.angle_alpha   90.00
_cell.angle_beta   90.00
_cell.angle_gamma   90.00
#
_symmetry.space_group_name_H-M   'P 1'
#
loop_
_entity.id
_entity.type
_entity.pdbx_description
1 polymer ?
#
loop_
_entity_poly.entity_id
_entity_poly.type
_entity_poly.pdbx_seq_one_letter_code
_entity_poly.pdbx_strand_id
1 'polypeptide(L)'
;MMPTVSTDLSKHLVPDEFWELAAPLLPLSMARPQGGGTAPRESGPCFTTVAYVLTSGRAWRHPPPTFGTPSATAHRRFTVWTEAGL
;
A
#
# COMPACT_ATOMS: atom_id res chain seq x y z
N MET A 1 -9.85 -15.90 -14.38
CA MET A 1 -8.56 -16.61 -14.22
C MET A 1 -7.43 -15.67 -14.63
N MET A 2 -6.93 -14.82 -13.71
CA MET A 2 -5.68 -14.03 -13.83
C MET A 2 -5.10 -13.64 -12.43
N PRO A 3 -4.97 -14.54 -11.43
CA PRO A 3 -4.34 -14.15 -10.16
C PRO A 3 -2.80 -14.14 -10.20
N THR A 4 -2.18 -14.94 -11.08
CA THR A 4 -0.73 -15.21 -11.03
C THR A 4 0.14 -14.01 -11.40
N VAL A 5 -0.25 -13.25 -12.42
CA VAL A 5 0.51 -12.08 -12.91
C VAL A 5 0.56 -10.95 -11.88
N SER A 6 -0.51 -10.80 -11.08
CA SER A 6 -0.52 -9.75 -10.05
C SER A 6 0.37 -10.10 -8.87
N THR A 7 0.43 -11.37 -8.47
CA THR A 7 1.29 -11.78 -7.35
C THR A 7 2.77 -11.64 -7.74
N ASP A 8 3.10 -11.92 -9.00
CA ASP A 8 4.44 -11.72 -9.55
C ASP A 8 4.86 -10.25 -9.56
N LEU A 9 3.99 -9.36 -10.03
CA LEU A 9 4.24 -7.92 -10.03
C LEU A 9 4.37 -7.35 -8.61
N SER A 10 3.53 -7.79 -7.67
CA SER A 10 3.64 -7.40 -6.26
C SER A 10 5.01 -7.77 -5.68
N LYS A 11 5.47 -9.01 -5.91
CA LYS A 11 6.76 -9.50 -5.43
C LYS A 11 7.96 -8.82 -6.10
N HIS A 12 7.82 -8.42 -7.37
CA HIS A 12 8.85 -7.65 -8.05
C HIS A 12 8.98 -6.22 -7.51
N LEU A 13 7.85 -5.57 -7.22
CA LEU A 13 7.83 -4.20 -6.69
C LEU A 13 8.18 -4.13 -5.20
N VAL A 14 7.72 -5.12 -4.45
CA VAL A 14 7.92 -5.25 -3.02
C VAL A 14 8.36 -6.68 -2.73
N PRO A 15 9.64 -7.00 -2.93
CA PRO A 15 10.21 -8.25 -2.45
C PRO A 15 10.04 -8.37 -0.94
N ASP A 16 9.95 -9.60 -0.43
CA ASP A 16 9.76 -9.85 1.00
C ASP A 16 10.86 -9.16 1.83
N GLU A 17 12.13 -9.23 1.40
CA GLU A 17 13.25 -8.54 2.07
C GLU A 17 13.07 -7.02 2.13
N PHE A 18 12.52 -6.40 1.08
CA PHE A 18 12.23 -4.98 1.08
C PHE A 18 11.08 -4.64 2.02
N TRP A 19 10.06 -5.49 2.05
CA TRP A 19 8.94 -5.36 2.98
C TRP A 19 9.40 -5.47 4.44
N GLU A 20 10.27 -6.42 4.77
CA GLU A 20 10.81 -6.60 6.13
C GLU A 20 11.56 -5.35 6.63
N LEU A 21 12.23 -4.62 5.72
CA LEU A 21 12.89 -3.35 6.05
C LEU A 21 11.91 -2.18 6.17
N ALA A 22 10.91 -2.11 5.27
CA ALA A 22 9.98 -0.99 5.21
C ALA A 22 8.91 -1.07 6.32
N ALA A 23 8.34 -2.25 6.57
CA ALA A 23 7.24 -2.48 7.51
C ALA A 23 7.42 -1.84 8.89
N PRO A 24 8.58 -1.97 9.58
CA PRO A 24 8.76 -1.36 10.91
C PRO A 24 8.86 0.17 10.89
N LEU A 25 9.16 0.77 9.74
CA LEU A 25 9.25 2.22 9.59
C LEU A 25 7.87 2.86 9.38
N LEU A 26 6.94 2.13 8.74
CA LEU A 26 5.64 2.67 8.38
C LEU A 26 4.82 3.02 9.64
N PRO A 27 4.34 4.28 9.76
CA PRO A 27 3.47 4.70 10.84
C PRO A 27 2.31 3.73 11.02
N LEU A 28 2.19 3.20 12.24
CA LEU A 28 1.10 2.32 12.59
C LEU A 28 -0.22 3.03 12.34
N SER A 29 -1.12 2.33 11.68
CA SER A 29 -2.47 2.82 11.52
C SER A 29 -3.21 2.73 12.84
N MET A 30 -3.19 3.80 13.62
CA MET A 30 -3.99 3.84 14.83
C MET A 30 -5.48 3.69 14.46
N ALA A 31 -6.14 2.76 15.14
CA ALA A 31 -7.59 2.66 15.09
C ALA A 31 -8.18 4.00 15.54
N ARG A 32 -9.24 4.47 14.87
CA ARG A 32 -9.87 5.73 15.26
C ARG A 32 -10.45 5.59 16.68
N PRO A 33 -10.26 6.59 17.56
CA PRO A 33 -10.79 6.56 18.93
C PRO A 33 -12.31 6.34 19.02
N GLN A 34 -13.05 6.71 17.97
CA GLN A 34 -14.50 6.53 17.89
C GLN A 34 -14.96 5.09 17.64
N GLY A 35 -14.05 4.11 17.53
CA GLY A 35 -14.41 2.68 17.50
C GLY A 35 -15.29 2.25 16.32
N GLY A 36 -15.42 3.08 15.28
CA GLY A 36 -16.29 2.84 14.12
C GLY A 36 -15.54 2.96 12.79
N GLY A 37 -15.94 2.13 11.83
CA GLY A 37 -15.39 2.11 10.46
C GLY A 37 -14.71 0.79 10.10
N THR A 38 -14.28 0.67 8.84
CA THR A 38 -13.49 -0.47 8.36
C THR A 38 -12.15 -0.52 9.09
N ALA A 39 -11.77 -1.71 9.57
CA ALA A 39 -10.48 -1.95 10.20
C ALA A 39 -9.32 -1.40 9.34
N PRO A 40 -8.25 -0.89 9.97
CA PRO A 40 -7.04 -0.52 9.26
C PRO A 40 -6.63 -1.62 8.28
N ARG A 41 -6.58 -1.28 6.99
CA ARG A 41 -6.13 -2.22 5.97
C ARG A 41 -4.65 -2.53 6.18
N GLU A 42 -4.29 -3.78 5.90
CA GLU A 42 -2.92 -4.26 6.01
C GLU A 42 -1.94 -3.33 5.29
N SER A 43 -0.84 -3.00 5.95
CA SER A 43 0.15 -2.05 5.42
C SER A 43 0.84 -2.56 4.15
N GLY A 44 1.01 -3.88 4.00
CA GLY A 44 1.69 -4.50 2.84
C GLY A 44 0.99 -4.27 1.49
N PRO A 45 -0.29 -4.65 1.34
CA PRO A 45 -1.09 -4.34 0.14
C PRO A 45 -1.13 -2.85 -0.20
N CYS A 46 -1.15 -2.01 0.83
CA CYS A 46 -1.15 -0.56 0.66
C CYS A 46 0.20 -0.05 0.13
N PHE A 47 1.28 -0.50 0.75
CA PHE A 47 2.64 -0.18 0.35
C PHE A 47 2.94 -0.65 -1.08
N THR A 48 2.50 -1.84 -1.46
CA THR A 48 2.60 -2.35 -2.84
C THR A 48 1.90 -1.44 -3.84
N THR A 49 0.70 -0.95 -3.49
CA THR A 49 -0.06 -0.03 -4.35
C THR A 49 0.66 1.31 -4.51
N VAL A 50 1.26 1.83 -3.44
CA VAL A 50 2.08 3.06 -3.47
C VAL A 50 3.32 2.84 -4.33
N ALA A 51 4.09 1.77 -4.10
CA ALA A 51 5.29 1.44 -4.87
C ALA A 51 5.00 1.35 -6.38
N TYR A 52 3.89 0.72 -6.76
CA TYR A 52 3.46 0.69 -8.16
C TYR A 52 3.20 2.08 -8.74
N VAL A 53 2.46 2.93 -8.03
CA VAL A 53 2.12 4.28 -8.52
C VAL A 53 3.38 5.12 -8.69
N LEU A 54 4.29 5.07 -7.72
CA LEU A 54 5.55 5.83 -7.76
C LEU A 54 6.49 5.35 -8.87
N THR A 55 6.61 4.04 -9.07
CA THR A 55 7.51 3.48 -10.10
C THR A 55 6.94 3.59 -11.51
N SER A 56 5.61 3.47 -11.68
CA SER A 56 4.97 3.51 -13.00
C SER A 56 4.53 4.91 -13.45
N GLY A 57 4.50 5.89 -12.55
CA GLY A 57 4.02 7.25 -12.82
C GLY A 57 2.52 7.34 -13.14
N ARG A 58 1.76 6.27 -12.91
CA ARG A 58 0.32 6.24 -13.20
C ARG A 58 -0.46 7.09 -12.22
N ALA A 59 -1.56 7.68 -12.70
CA ALA A 59 -2.47 8.41 -11.84
C ALA A 59 -3.00 7.48 -10.73
N TRP A 60 -3.11 8.01 -9.50
CA TRP A 60 -3.59 7.29 -8.33
C TRP A 60 -4.87 6.52 -8.56
N ARG A 61 -5.78 7.00 -9.43
CA ARG A 61 -7.07 6.38 -9.77
C ARG A 61 -7.00 5.11 -10.64
N HIS A 62 -5.83 4.75 -11.16
CA HIS A 62 -5.64 3.59 -12.05
C HIS A 62 -4.61 2.54 -11.56
N PRO A 63 -4.59 2.12 -10.28
CA PRO A 63 -3.80 0.99 -9.85
C PRO A 63 -4.53 -0.32 -10.22
N PRO A 64 -3.80 -1.42 -10.48
CA PRO A 64 -4.39 -2.75 -10.62
C PRO A 64 -5.29 -3.09 -9.41
N PRO A 65 -6.53 -3.56 -9.62
CA PRO A 65 -7.44 -3.89 -8.52
C PRO A 65 -6.93 -5.08 -7.68
N THR A 66 -5.99 -5.83 -8.22
CA THR A 66 -5.41 -7.05 -7.64
C THR A 66 -4.44 -6.79 -6.48
N PHE A 67 -3.97 -5.56 -6.29
CA PHE A 67 -3.13 -5.22 -5.13
C PHE A 67 -3.89 -5.15 -3.80
N GLY A 68 -5.20 -5.35 -3.82
CA GLY A 68 -5.97 -5.51 -2.60
C GLY A 68 -5.95 -4.26 -1.72
N THR A 69 -5.71 -3.07 -2.26
CA THR A 69 -5.91 -1.77 -1.58
C THR A 69 -6.59 -0.78 -2.52
N PRO A 70 -7.69 -0.11 -2.08
CA PRO A 70 -8.27 0.98 -2.84
C PRO A 70 -7.28 2.12 -3.06
N SER A 71 -7.25 2.64 -4.29
CA SER A 71 -6.48 3.83 -4.69
C SER A 71 -6.49 4.97 -3.66
N ALA A 72 -7.69 5.36 -3.21
CA ALA A 72 -7.84 6.48 -2.26
C ALA A 72 -7.19 6.19 -0.90
N THR A 73 -7.20 4.92 -0.46
CA THR A 73 -6.52 4.50 0.77
C THR A 73 -5.01 4.56 0.62
N ALA A 74 -4.47 4.10 -0.53
CA ALA A 74 -3.05 4.17 -0.82
C ALA A 74 -2.54 5.62 -0.88
N HIS A 75 -3.28 6.51 -1.54
CA HIS A 75 -2.91 7.92 -1.60
C HIS A 75 -2.89 8.58 -0.21
N ARG A 76 -3.93 8.37 0.61
CA ARG A 76 -3.97 8.89 1.98
C ARG A 76 -2.80 8.40 2.83
N ARG A 77 -2.43 7.13 2.67
CA ARG A 77 -1.29 6.52 3.36
C ARG A 77 0.03 7.11 2.92
N PHE A 78 0.21 7.27 1.61
CA PHE A 78 1.38 7.95 1.07
C PHE A 78 1.53 9.36 1.67
N THR A 79 0.46 10.16 1.71
CA THR A 79 0.50 11.49 2.36
C THR A 79 0.93 11.41 3.82
N VAL A 80 0.34 10.52 4.62
CA VAL A 80 0.70 10.36 6.04
C VAL A 80 2.17 9.92 6.21
N TRP A 81 2.66 9.01 5.36
CA TRP A 81 4.03 8.54 5.41
C TRP A 81 5.02 9.65 5.03
N THR A 82 4.73 10.40 3.97
CA THR A 82 5.55 11.55 3.56
C THR A 82 5.57 12.65 4.62
N GLU A 83 4.44 12.95 5.27
CA GLU A 83 4.39 13.88 6.40
C GLU A 83 5.21 13.39 7.60
N ALA A 84 5.35 12.08 7.77
CA ALA A 84 6.20 11.45 8.78
C ALA A 84 7.68 11.31 8.36
N GLY A 85 8.05 11.75 7.15
CA GLY A 85 9.42 11.72 6.65
C GLY A 85 9.83 10.41 5.95
N LEU A 86 8.87 9.64 5.44
CA LEU A 86 9.07 8.38 4.71
C LEU A 86 8.75 8.48 3.22
#